data_AF-A0A9E4LKY5-F1
#
_entry.id   AF-A0A9E4LKY5-F1
#
_cell.length_a   1.000
_cell.length_b   1.000
_cell.length_c   1.000
_cell.angle_alpha   90.00
_cell.angle_beta   90.00
_cell.angle_gamma   90.00
#
_symmetry.space_group_name_H-M   'P 1'
#
loop_
_entity.id
_entity.type
_entity.pdbx_description
1 polymer ?
#
loop_
_entity_poly.entity_id
_entity_poly.type
_entity_poly.pdbx_seq_one_letter_code
_entity_poly.pdbx_strand_id
1 'polypeptide(L)'
;MTIGAIDKSLELQISDIVQRTLDDHYQGELTFGPIRVQEEDRYNGKRRLNIYIVVDGDYDLLYPRWDSGALLPEHILPDLSPFGITQDTVHSFIPKSDWSWFHKVAGLDF
;
A
#
# COMPACT_ATOMS: atom_id res chain seq x y z
N MET A 1 -18.05 -10.33 3.51
CA MET A 1 -16.86 -9.54 3.89
C MET A 1 -17.04 -8.22 3.17
N THR A 2 -17.41 -7.16 3.88
CA THR A 2 -17.67 -5.88 3.24
C THR A 2 -16.34 -5.16 3.15
N ILE A 3 -15.77 -5.12 1.94
CA ILE A 3 -14.65 -4.23 1.60
C ILE A 3 -15.14 -2.82 1.89
N GLY A 4 -14.61 -2.20 2.94
CA GLY A 4 -15.04 -0.88 3.38
C GLY A 4 -14.17 0.18 2.73
N ALA A 5 -14.79 1.24 2.20
CA ALA A 5 -14.05 2.44 1.85
C ALA A 5 -13.39 2.99 3.13
N ILE A 6 -12.06 3.07 3.14
CA ILE A 6 -11.30 3.75 4.20
C ILE A 6 -11.62 5.24 4.14
N ASP A 7 -11.56 5.90 5.29
CA ASP A 7 -11.66 7.37 5.35
C ASP A 7 -10.58 8.01 4.47
N LYS A 8 -10.96 9.01 3.67
CA LYS A 8 -10.05 9.63 2.68
C LYS A 8 -8.89 10.37 3.31
N SER A 9 -9.08 10.98 4.48
CA SER A 9 -7.98 11.63 5.20
C SER A 9 -6.98 10.58 5.68
N LEU A 10 -7.48 9.43 6.15
CA LEU A 10 -6.63 8.33 6.58
C LEU A 10 -5.89 7.67 5.41
N GLU A 11 -6.55 7.46 4.27
CA GLU A 11 -5.92 6.97 3.03
C GLU A 11 -4.72 7.86 2.66
N LEU A 12 -4.92 9.19 2.61
CA LEU A 12 -3.86 10.14 2.27
C LEU A 12 -2.68 10.08 3.26
N GLN A 13 -2.95 10.02 4.56
CA GLN A 13 -1.89 9.95 5.57
C GLN A 13 -1.03 8.69 5.45
N ILE A 14 -1.66 7.53 5.21
CA ILE A 14 -0.94 6.27 5.02
C ILE A 14 -0.17 6.31 3.71
N SER A 15 -0.79 6.76 2.62
CA SER A 15 -0.14 6.90 1.31
C SER A 15 1.08 7.81 1.38
N ASP A 16 1.01 8.93 2.11
CA ASP A 16 2.15 9.85 2.29
C ASP A 16 3.31 9.18 3.06
N ILE A 17 3.02 8.40 4.10
CA ILE A 17 4.03 7.67 4.87
C ILE A 17 4.72 6.63 3.99
N VAL A 18 3.93 5.81 3.29
CA VAL A 18 4.44 4.76 2.41
C VAL A 18 5.25 5.37 1.27
N GLN A 19 4.77 6.45 0.64
CA GLN A 19 5.48 7.16 -0.43
C GLN A 19 6.85 7.62 0.05
N ARG A 20 6.92 8.30 1.20
CA ARG A 20 8.18 8.75 1.77
C ARG A 20 9.14 7.61 2.06
N THR A 21 8.65 6.50 2.63
CA THR A 21 9.49 5.34 2.90
C THR A 21 10.05 4.74 1.60
N LEU A 22 9.23 4.67 0.54
CA LEU A 22 9.68 4.19 -0.76
C LEU A 22 10.70 5.14 -1.40
N ASP A 23 10.46 6.45 -1.35
CA ASP A 23 11.38 7.47 -1.87
C ASP A 23 12.72 7.44 -1.13
N ASP A 24 12.70 7.32 0.20
CA ASP A 24 13.91 7.21 1.02
C ASP A 24 14.67 5.90 0.73
N HIS A 25 13.95 4.80 0.50
CA HIS A 25 14.54 3.49 0.25
C HIS A 25 15.17 3.38 -1.13
N TYR A 26 14.44 3.79 -2.17
CA TYR A 26 14.89 3.67 -3.56
C TYR A 26 15.64 4.90 -4.06
N GLN A 27 15.70 6.00 -3.29
CA GLN A 27 16.50 7.19 -3.58
C GLN A 27 16.28 7.76 -5.00
N GLY A 28 15.08 7.61 -5.55
CA GLY A 28 14.70 8.04 -6.90
C GLY A 28 15.05 7.07 -8.03
N GLU A 29 15.56 5.88 -7.74
CA GLU A 29 15.78 4.81 -8.72
C GLU A 29 14.46 4.27 -9.29
N LEU A 30 13.38 4.34 -8.50
CA LEU A 30 12.02 4.00 -8.89
C LEU A 30 11.10 5.20 -8.72
N THR A 31 10.17 5.35 -9.67
CA THR A 31 9.05 6.27 -9.53
C THR A 31 7.81 5.48 -9.14
N PHE A 32 7.12 5.94 -8.11
CA PHE A 32 5.86 5.36 -7.66
C PHE A 32 4.70 6.24 -8.12
N GLY A 33 3.68 5.58 -8.65
CA GLY A 33 2.39 6.20 -8.95
C GLY A 33 1.52 6.30 -7.70
N PRO A 34 0.20 6.50 -7.87
CA PRO A 34 -0.71 6.60 -6.73
C PRO A 34 -0.66 5.38 -5.82
N ILE A 35 -0.56 5.62 -4.50
CA ILE A 35 -0.71 4.60 -3.48
C ILE A 35 -2.17 4.60 -3.04
N ARG A 36 -2.81 3.43 -3.09
CA ARG A 36 -4.21 3.25 -2.65
C ARG A 36 -4.26 2.32 -1.46
N VAL A 37 -5.10 2.67 -0.51
CA VAL A 37 -5.28 1.89 0.71
C VAL A 37 -6.72 1.44 0.77
N GLN A 38 -6.93 0.15 0.99
CA GLN A 38 -8.25 -0.43 1.23
C GLN A 38 -8.27 -1.10 2.59
N GLU A 39 -9.41 -0.98 3.29
CA GLU A 39 -9.67 -1.81 4.46
C GLU A 39 -10.23 -3.15 3.98
N GLU A 40 -9.50 -4.23 4.28
CA GLU A 40 -9.93 -5.58 3.96
C GLU A 40 -10.95 -6.06 5.00
N ASP A 41 -10.59 -5.95 6.28
CA ASP A 41 -11.44 -6.28 7.42
C ASP A 41 -10.88 -5.69 8.73
N ARG A 42 -11.60 -5.89 9.83
CA ARG A 42 -11.14 -5.64 11.19
C ARG A 42 -10.99 -6.93 11.97
N TYR A 43 -9.77 -7.22 12.41
CA TYR A 43 -9.49 -8.35 13.28
C TYR A 43 -9.11 -7.85 14.69
N ASN A 44 -9.85 -8.28 15.72
CA ASN A 44 -9.66 -7.86 17.11
C ASN A 44 -9.62 -6.33 17.31
N GLY A 45 -10.47 -5.60 16.56
CA GLY A 45 -10.54 -4.13 16.61
C GLY A 45 -9.39 -3.41 15.90
N LYS A 46 -8.44 -4.16 15.32
CA LYS A 46 -7.34 -3.63 14.52
C LYS A 46 -7.69 -3.69 13.04
N ARG A 47 -7.28 -2.67 12.28
CA ARG A 47 -7.52 -2.60 10.83
C ARG A 47 -6.51 -3.50 10.12
N ARG A 48 -7.00 -4.34 9.22
CA ARG A 48 -6.18 -5.00 8.21
C ARG A 48 -6.40 -4.29 6.90
N LEU A 49 -5.31 -3.81 6.32
CA LEU A 49 -5.34 -3.03 5.10
C LEU A 49 -4.63 -3.78 3.98
N ASN A 50 -5.06 -3.49 2.75
CA ASN A 50 -4.30 -3.77 1.55
C ASN A 50 -3.79 -2.45 1.01
N ILE A 51 -2.46 -2.35 0.86
CA ILE A 51 -1.80 -1.17 0.31
C ILE A 51 -1.33 -1.49 -1.11
N TYR A 52 -1.94 -0.85 -2.10
CA TYR A 52 -1.61 -1.01 -3.50
C TYR A 52 -0.69 0.11 -3.93
N ILE A 53 0.50 -0.24 -4.40
CA ILE A 53 1.55 0.70 -4.77
C ILE A 53 1.79 0.58 -6.28
N VAL A 54 1.43 1.61 -7.04
CA VAL A 54 1.68 1.62 -8.47
C VAL A 54 3.17 1.89 -8.71
N VAL A 55 3.82 1.07 -9.53
CA VAL A 55 5.22 1.24 -9.92
C VAL A 55 5.27 1.76 -11.35
N ASP A 56 5.90 2.92 -11.52
CA ASP A 56 6.12 3.60 -12.81
C ASP A 56 7.62 3.54 -13.14
N GLY A 57 8.10 2.34 -13.48
CA GLY A 57 9.52 2.08 -13.66
C GLY A 57 9.79 0.60 -13.89
N ASP A 58 11.06 0.21 -13.77
CA ASP A 58 11.48 -1.17 -13.90
C ASP A 58 11.09 -1.98 -12.66
N TYR A 59 10.03 -2.79 -12.79
CA TYR A 59 9.49 -3.61 -11.72
C TYR A 59 10.50 -4.64 -11.18
N ASP A 60 11.50 -5.02 -11.99
CA ASP A 60 12.51 -6.01 -11.59
C ASP A 60 13.51 -5.44 -10.58
N LEU A 61 13.52 -4.11 -10.37
CA LEU A 61 14.36 -3.44 -9.36
C LEU A 61 13.73 -3.46 -7.96
N LEU A 62 12.52 -4.00 -7.81
CA LEU A 62 11.87 -4.10 -6.50
C LEU A 62 12.66 -5.03 -5.58
N TYR A 63 12.96 -4.53 -4.38
CA TYR A 63 13.70 -5.29 -3.39
C TYR A 63 12.86 -6.47 -2.86
N PRO A 64 13.43 -7.69 -2.69
CA PRO A 64 12.65 -8.88 -2.30
C PRO A 64 11.89 -8.77 -0.96
N ARG A 65 12.35 -7.93 -0.02
CA ARG A 65 11.59 -7.68 1.24
C ARG A 65 10.35 -6.80 1.04
N TRP A 66 10.24 -6.14 -0.09
CA TRP A 66 9.06 -5.39 -0.49
C TRP A 66 8.22 -6.16 -1.52
N ASP A 67 8.46 -7.44 -1.76
CA ASP A 67 7.66 -8.24 -2.72
C ASP A 67 6.13 -8.11 -2.48
N SER A 68 5.38 -8.21 -3.57
CA SER A 68 3.93 -8.14 -3.60
C SER A 68 3.30 -9.28 -2.81
N GLY A 69 2.29 -8.96 -1.99
CA GLY A 69 1.64 -9.92 -1.10
C GLY A 69 2.41 -10.21 0.19
N ALA A 70 3.53 -9.52 0.44
CA ALA A 70 4.25 -9.59 1.70
C ALA A 70 3.62 -8.68 2.77
N LEU A 71 3.93 -8.98 4.03
CA LEU A 71 3.63 -8.09 5.16
C LEU A 71 4.44 -6.81 5.03
N LEU A 72 3.87 -5.70 5.53
CA LEU A 72 4.59 -4.45 5.61
C LEU A 72 5.94 -4.61 6.36
N PRO A 73 7.02 -4.00 5.85
CA PRO A 73 8.32 -4.03 6.52
C PRO A 73 8.25 -3.48 7.96
N GLU A 74 8.87 -4.16 8.93
CA GLU A 74 8.73 -3.81 10.34
C GLU A 74 9.09 -2.35 10.68
N HIS A 75 10.02 -1.76 9.94
CA HIS A 75 10.47 -0.38 10.18
C HIS A 75 9.42 0.69 9.85
N ILE A 76 8.39 0.38 9.04
CA ILE A 76 7.29 1.33 8.75
C ILE A 76 6.17 1.26 9.79
N LEU A 77 6.09 0.17 10.56
CA LEU A 77 5.01 -0.06 11.52
C LEU A 77 4.92 1.00 12.63
N PRO A 78 6.01 1.55 13.19
CA PRO A 78 5.93 2.62 14.18
C PRO A 78 5.15 3.84 13.67
N ASP A 79 5.37 4.26 12.42
CA ASP A 79 4.72 5.43 11.81
C ASP A 79 3.24 5.18 11.51
N LEU A 80 2.87 3.91 11.29
CA LEU A 80 1.50 3.51 11.00
C LEU A 80 0.69 3.12 12.26
N SER A 81 1.37 2.83 13.37
CA SER A 81 0.75 2.42 14.62
C SER A 81 -0.28 3.41 15.20
N PRO A 82 -0.13 4.75 15.09
CA PRO A 82 -1.13 5.71 15.58
C PRO A 82 -2.49 5.59 14.88
N PHE A 83 -2.51 4.98 13.68
CA PHE A 83 -3.73 4.76 12.90
C PHE A 83 -4.39 3.40 13.18
N GLY A 84 -3.85 2.61 14.11
CA GLY A 84 -4.34 1.27 14.45
C GLY A 84 -4.00 0.20 13.42
N ILE A 85 -2.95 0.43 12.61
CA ILE A 85 -2.42 -0.49 11.61
C ILE A 85 -1.40 -1.42 12.27
N THR A 86 -1.35 -2.67 11.81
CA THR A 86 -0.43 -3.67 12.35
C THR A 86 0.29 -4.45 11.26
N GLN A 87 1.23 -5.31 11.68
CA GLN A 87 2.03 -6.18 10.82
C GLN A 87 1.21 -7.12 9.94
N ASP A 88 -0.08 -7.33 10.22
CA ASP A 88 -0.99 -8.12 9.37
C ASP A 88 -1.40 -7.39 8.07
N THR A 89 -0.97 -6.15 7.88
CA THR A 89 -1.22 -5.37 6.67
C THR A 89 -0.30 -5.85 5.56
N VAL A 90 -0.87 -6.16 4.41
CA VAL A 90 -0.11 -6.54 3.23
C VAL A 90 -0.02 -5.38 2.25
N HIS A 91 1.05 -5.37 1.46
CA HIS A 91 1.20 -4.47 0.34
C HIS A 91 1.29 -5.26 -0.97
N SER A 92 0.97 -4.61 -2.06
CA SER A 92 1.10 -5.19 -3.39
C SER A 92 1.60 -4.12 -4.36
N PHE A 93 2.68 -4.44 -5.06
CA PHE A 93 3.13 -3.61 -6.17
C PHE A 93 2.36 -3.96 -7.42
N ILE A 94 2.01 -2.92 -8.18
CA ILE A 94 1.24 -3.03 -9.41
C ILE A 94 2.00 -2.29 -10.50
N PRO A 95 2.44 -2.98 -11.57
CA PRO A 95 2.98 -2.30 -12.73
C PRO A 95 1.97 -1.28 -13.27
N LYS A 96 2.43 -0.07 -13.63
CA LYS A 96 1.54 0.96 -14.17
C LYS A 96 0.75 0.50 -15.41
N SER A 97 1.30 -0.40 -16.22
CA SER A 97 0.60 -1.05 -17.34
C SER A 97 -0.69 -1.76 -16.91
N ASP A 98 -0.67 -2.34 -15.72
CA ASP A 98 -1.72 -3.21 -15.19
C ASP A 98 -2.70 -2.43 -14.31
N TRP A 99 -2.35 -1.20 -13.93
CA TRP A 99 -3.15 -0.35 -13.06
C TRP A 99 -4.60 -0.19 -13.53
N SER A 100 -4.81 0.03 -14.83
CA SER A 100 -6.16 0.22 -15.39
C SER A 100 -7.04 -1.03 -15.32
N TRP A 101 -6.42 -2.22 -15.37
CA TRP A 101 -7.10 -3.50 -15.20
C TRP A 101 -7.34 -3.78 -13.71
N PHE A 102 -6.30 -3.60 -12.89
CA PHE A 102 -6.36 -3.81 -11.45
C PHE A 102 -7.44 -2.95 -10.81
N HIS A 103 -7.52 -1.68 -11.20
CA HIS A 103 -8.54 -0.74 -10.75
C HIS A 103 -9.97 -1.27 -10.93
N LYS A 104 -10.25 -1.93 -12.07
CA LYS A 104 -11.57 -2.51 -12.38
C LYS A 104 -11.85 -3.76 -11.56
N VAL A 105 -10.83 -4.57 -11.28
CA VAL A 105 -10.99 -5.84 -10.57
C VAL A 105 -11.01 -5.65 -9.05
N ALA A 106 -10.25 -4.69 -8.53
CA ALA A 106 -10.16 -4.38 -7.10
C ALA A 106 -11.31 -3.50 -6.58
N GLY A 107 -12.26 -3.11 -7.43
CA GLY A 107 -13.43 -2.32 -7.03
C GLY A 107 -13.07 -0.95 -6.45
N LEU A 108 -11.99 -0.32 -6.93
CA LEU A 108 -11.56 1.00 -6.50
C LEU A 108 -12.40 2.09 -7.19
N ASP A 109 -13.72 2.17 -6.94
CA ASP A 109 -14.56 3.17 -7.63
C ASP A 109 -14.22 4.63 -7.23
N PHE A 110 -14.30 5.54 -8.22
CA PHE A 110 -14.07 6.99 -8.10
C PHE A 110 -15.34 7.75 -7.73
#